data_AF-A0A1Q7PYE4-F1
#
_entry.id   AF-A0A1Q7PYE4-F1
#
_cell.length_a   1.000
_cell.length_b   1.000
_cell.length_c   1.000
_cell.angle_alpha   90.00
_cell.angle_beta   90.00
_cell.angle_gamma   90.00
#
_symmetry.space_group_name_H-M   'P 1'
#
loop_
_entity.id
_entity.type
_entity.pdbx_description
1 polymer ?
#
loop_
_entity_poly.entity_id
_entity_poly.type
_entity_poly.pdbx_seq_one_letter_code
_entity_poly.pdbx_strand_id
1 'polypeptide(L)'
;MLLTRLRKFNTLFLFLSEVDNISLVAWSTNTVLLLDNVTVDSSQQAQGNLIPNFFRSIVKAVSVIIPAMNEAEGIGCTLEALPIVELSKLGYSTEVLVVDGCSTDNTLEIARSKGAKIIVEPRRGYGRAYKTGFQNSVGDYIVTMDADGSYPAQQIPQLLDYLVKSDLDLVTTCRLNNLQPGAMSVSHRFGNEILNLFSRVFFRLNLRDTQSGMWVFKRSLLETVGVRSDSMAFSQEFKIRSFQKASCQELPISYIARKGKQKINTFRDGYSNLKSMCGLLRNKETRALVPALGAQQLLAHNVAIPQPNVLQKT
;
A
#
# COMPACT_ATOMS: atom_id res chain seq x y z
N MET A 1 3.73 47.37 0.76
CA MET A 1 4.82 46.39 1.02
C MET A 1 4.87 46.13 2.52
N LEU A 2 4.03 45.22 3.02
CA LEU A 2 4.00 44.85 4.44
C LEU A 2 4.41 43.38 4.58
N LEU A 3 5.65 43.18 5.01
CA LEU A 3 6.13 41.95 5.64
C LEU A 3 5.91 42.12 7.13
N THR A 4 5.04 41.31 7.75
CA THR A 4 4.87 41.34 9.21
C THR A 4 4.81 39.95 9.81
N ARG A 5 5.87 39.65 10.59
CA ARG A 5 6.01 38.65 11.67
C ARG A 5 5.82 37.16 11.31
N LEU A 6 6.94 36.53 10.96
CA LEU A 6 7.14 35.08 10.99
C LEU A 6 7.40 34.62 12.44
N ARG A 7 6.50 33.85 13.05
CA ARG A 7 6.79 33.06 14.25
C ARG A 7 7.20 31.65 13.81
N LYS A 8 8.43 31.24 14.14
CA LYS A 8 8.92 29.87 13.96
C LYS A 8 8.09 28.90 14.80
N PHE A 9 7.18 28.17 14.18
CA PHE A 9 6.83 26.82 14.60
C PHE A 9 7.45 25.88 13.57
N ASN A 10 8.07 24.78 14.01
CA ASN A 10 8.68 23.83 13.09
C ASN A 10 7.59 23.27 12.14
N THR A 11 7.62 23.77 10.90
CA THR A 11 7.02 23.24 9.66
C THR A 11 5.52 23.46 9.42
N LEU A 12 5.08 24.74 9.36
CA LEU A 12 3.98 25.17 8.48
C LEU A 12 4.04 26.70 8.33
N PHE A 13 4.16 27.22 7.10
CA PHE A 13 3.96 28.65 6.82
C PHE A 13 2.58 28.84 6.18
N LEU A 14 1.73 29.63 6.81
CA LEU A 14 0.41 30.02 6.31
C LEU A 14 0.51 31.44 5.75
N PHE A 15 0.08 31.63 4.50
CA PHE A 15 -0.09 32.96 3.91
C PHE A 15 -1.57 33.30 3.88
N LEU A 16 -1.94 34.44 4.49
CA LEU A 16 -3.28 35.03 4.42
C LEU A 16 -3.16 36.32 3.60
N SER A 17 -3.86 36.39 2.46
CA SER A 17 -3.96 37.60 1.64
C SER A 17 -5.35 38.18 1.82
N GLU A 18 -5.46 39.35 2.45
CA GLU A 18 -6.69 40.16 2.46
C GLU A 18 -6.83 40.93 1.15
N VAL A 19 -7.29 40.28 0.09
CA VAL A 19 -7.99 40.94 -1.03
C VAL A 19 -8.99 39.93 -1.58
N ASP A 20 -10.29 40.20 -1.40
CA ASP A 20 -11.46 39.56 -2.01
C ASP A 20 -11.31 38.10 -2.49
N ASN A 21 -11.86 37.17 -1.69
CA ASN A 21 -11.75 35.70 -1.75
C ASN A 21 -10.53 35.12 -1.03
N ILE A 22 -10.80 34.48 0.11
CA ILE A 22 -9.80 33.83 0.96
C ILE A 22 -9.25 32.60 0.24
N SER A 23 -8.06 32.71 -0.34
CA SER A 23 -7.25 31.56 -0.78
C SER A 23 -6.29 31.19 0.34
N LEU A 24 -6.47 30.00 0.92
CA LEU A 24 -5.57 29.49 1.95
C LEU A 24 -4.44 28.70 1.28
N VAL A 25 -3.19 29.14 1.49
CA VAL A 25 -1.98 28.48 0.98
C VAL A 25 -1.24 27.84 2.14
N ALA A 26 -1.27 26.51 2.21
CA ALA A 26 -0.46 25.74 3.14
C ALA A 26 0.81 25.24 2.43
N TRP A 27 1.97 25.54 2.99
CA TRP A 27 3.28 25.10 2.48
C TRP A 27 3.92 24.11 3.46
N SER A 28 4.08 22.86 3.02
CA SER A 28 5.10 21.94 3.55
C SER A 28 6.09 21.64 2.44
N THR A 29 7.30 21.20 2.78
CA THR A 29 8.50 21.18 1.91
C THR A 29 8.33 20.59 0.50
N ASN A 30 7.25 19.87 0.20
CA ASN A 30 6.96 19.29 -1.12
C ASN A 30 5.52 19.52 -1.67
N THR A 31 4.65 20.34 -1.08
CA THR A 31 3.27 20.51 -1.61
C THR A 31 2.68 21.88 -1.30
N VAL A 32 2.03 22.48 -2.32
CA VAL A 32 1.22 23.69 -2.22
C VAL A 32 -0.24 23.29 -2.43
N LEU A 33 -1.09 23.51 -1.42
CA LEU A 33 -2.54 23.36 -1.57
C LEU A 33 -3.15 24.75 -1.70
N LEU A 34 -3.88 24.98 -2.80
CA LEU A 34 -4.75 26.14 -3.00
C LEU A 34 -6.17 25.69 -2.63
N LEU A 35 -6.70 26.23 -1.54
CA LEU A 35 -8.09 26.06 -1.17
C LEU A 35 -8.82 27.36 -1.43
N ASP A 36 -9.75 27.34 -2.38
CA ASP A 36 -10.66 28.46 -2.65
C ASP A 36 -11.84 28.40 -1.68
N ASN A 37 -12.23 29.55 -1.12
CA ASN A 37 -13.45 29.75 -0.32
C ASN A 37 -13.54 28.97 1.01
N VAL A 38 -12.46 28.96 1.81
CA VAL A 38 -12.53 28.45 3.20
C VAL A 38 -12.70 29.62 4.17
N THR A 39 -13.90 29.77 4.73
CA THR A 39 -14.18 30.67 5.86
C THR A 39 -13.89 29.96 7.18
N VAL A 40 -12.78 30.31 7.83
CA VAL A 40 -12.49 29.88 9.20
C VAL A 40 -13.02 30.93 10.17
N ASP A 41 -14.02 30.58 10.98
CA ASP A 41 -14.53 31.49 12.01
C ASP A 41 -13.43 31.77 13.06
N SER A 42 -13.07 33.05 13.17
CA SER A 42 -12.07 33.57 14.11
C SER A 42 -12.33 33.23 15.59
N SER A 43 -13.56 32.86 15.93
CA SER A 43 -13.93 32.43 17.29
C SER A 43 -13.35 31.07 17.71
N GLN A 44 -12.90 30.24 16.76
CA GLN A 44 -12.41 28.87 17.02
C GLN A 44 -10.88 28.72 17.08
N GLN A 45 -10.11 29.81 16.98
CA GLN A 45 -8.64 29.80 17.05
C GLN A 45 -8.05 29.43 18.43
N ALA A 46 -8.85 29.38 19.49
CA ALA A 46 -8.36 29.32 20.88
C ALA A 46 -7.85 27.94 21.36
N GLN A 47 -7.88 26.90 20.53
CA GLN A 47 -7.41 25.56 20.93
C GLN A 47 -6.37 25.06 19.92
N GLY A 48 -5.09 25.10 20.32
CA GLY A 48 -3.89 24.91 19.49
C GLY A 48 -3.73 23.59 18.72
N ASN A 49 -4.76 22.74 18.64
CA ASN A 49 -4.78 21.48 17.88
C ASN A 49 -5.90 21.42 16.82
N LEU A 50 -6.80 22.40 16.73
CA LEU A 50 -7.96 22.35 15.82
C LEU A 50 -7.57 22.54 14.34
N ILE A 51 -6.66 23.46 14.04
CA ILE A 51 -6.24 23.75 12.66
C ILE A 51 -5.51 22.54 12.02
N PRO A 52 -4.52 21.89 12.67
CA PRO A 52 -3.90 20.68 12.11
C PRO A 52 -4.89 19.52 11.92
N ASN A 53 -5.84 19.33 12.85
CA ASN A 53 -6.85 18.28 12.75
C ASN A 53 -7.86 18.54 11.63
N PHE A 54 -8.23 19.80 11.39
CA PHE A 54 -9.09 20.20 10.29
C PHE A 54 -8.42 19.97 8.93
N PHE A 55 -7.14 20.35 8.77
CA PHE A 55 -6.39 20.02 7.54
C PHE A 55 -6.27 18.51 7.31
N ARG A 56 -6.05 17.74 8.38
CA ARG A 56 -6.04 16.27 8.32
C ARG A 56 -7.42 15.68 8.01
N SER A 57 -8.51 16.36 8.36
CA SER A 57 -9.86 15.89 7.98
C SER A 57 -10.17 16.13 6.51
N ILE A 58 -9.53 17.12 5.88
CA ILE A 58 -9.74 17.49 4.47
C ILE A 58 -8.77 16.75 3.54
N VAL A 59 -7.49 16.64 3.91
CA VAL A 59 -6.45 15.99 3.11
C VAL A 59 -6.23 14.57 3.61
N LYS A 60 -6.63 13.59 2.81
CA LYS A 60 -6.38 12.17 3.12
C LYS A 60 -4.91 11.84 2.90
N ALA A 61 -4.36 10.96 3.72
CA ALA A 61 -2.97 10.54 3.62
C ALA A 61 -2.83 9.10 3.12
N VAL A 62 -1.83 8.86 2.28
CA VAL A 62 -1.45 7.54 1.75
C VAL A 62 -0.02 7.22 2.21
N SER A 63 0.18 6.07 2.86
CA SER A 63 1.52 5.56 3.14
C SER A 63 1.85 4.41 2.20
N VAL A 64 2.88 4.59 1.37
CA VAL A 64 3.44 3.51 0.56
C VAL A 64 4.54 2.82 1.35
N ILE A 65 4.41 1.52 1.58
CA ILE A 65 5.34 0.72 2.39
C ILE A 65 6.01 -0.32 1.48
N ILE A 66 7.34 -0.25 1.43
CA ILE A 66 8.16 -1.04 0.53
C ILE A 66 9.22 -1.80 1.35
N PRO A 67 9.02 -3.09 1.62
CA PRO A 67 10.07 -3.94 2.18
C PRO A 67 11.23 -4.06 1.19
N ALA A 68 12.46 -3.88 1.67
CA ALA A 68 13.67 -4.03 0.85
C ALA A 68 14.75 -4.80 1.61
N MET A 69 15.51 -5.63 0.89
CA MET A 69 16.72 -6.28 1.41
C MET A 69 17.58 -6.68 0.22
N ASN A 70 18.69 -5.98 0.00
CA ASN A 70 19.60 -6.13 -1.15
C ASN A 70 18.95 -5.89 -2.53
N GLU A 71 18.07 -4.89 -2.65
CA GLU A 71 17.29 -4.58 -3.87
C GLU A 71 17.85 -3.36 -4.64
N ALA A 72 19.17 -3.14 -4.62
CA ALA A 72 19.79 -1.97 -5.26
C ALA A 72 19.46 -1.84 -6.76
N GLU A 73 19.28 -2.95 -7.47
CA GLU A 73 18.94 -2.98 -8.91
C GLU A 73 17.48 -2.57 -9.21
N GLY A 74 16.57 -2.74 -8.24
CA GLY A 74 15.13 -2.53 -8.42
C GLY A 74 14.60 -1.27 -7.76
N ILE A 75 15.10 -0.94 -6.55
CA ILE A 75 14.48 0.03 -5.66
C ILE A 75 14.40 1.43 -6.28
N GLY A 76 15.40 1.84 -7.06
CA GLY A 76 15.40 3.12 -7.76
C GLY A 76 14.22 3.24 -8.71
N CYS A 77 13.99 2.24 -9.55
CA CYS A 77 12.88 2.22 -10.50
C CYS A 77 11.53 2.07 -9.81
N THR A 78 11.44 1.29 -8.73
CA THR A 78 10.21 1.18 -7.92
C THR A 78 9.80 2.54 -7.38
N LEU A 79 10.75 3.32 -6.83
CA LEU A 79 10.47 4.63 -6.25
C LEU A 79 10.16 5.69 -7.32
N GLU A 80 10.87 5.68 -8.45
CA GLU A 80 10.59 6.57 -9.59
C GLU A 80 9.21 6.34 -10.23
N ALA A 81 8.71 5.10 -10.20
CA ALA A 81 7.42 4.74 -10.76
C ALA A 81 6.22 5.19 -9.90
N LEU A 82 6.44 5.66 -8.67
CA LEU A 82 5.37 6.05 -7.76
C LEU A 82 4.63 7.30 -8.29
N PRO A 83 3.29 7.26 -8.41
CA PRO A 83 2.49 8.33 -9.00
C PRO A 83 2.17 9.42 -7.96
N ILE A 84 3.21 10.01 -7.37
CA ILE A 84 3.09 11.00 -6.28
C ILE A 84 2.33 12.25 -6.74
N VAL A 85 2.57 12.70 -7.98
CA VAL A 85 1.91 13.88 -8.55
C VAL A 85 0.44 13.60 -8.81
N GLU A 86 0.10 12.43 -9.35
CA GLU A 86 -1.28 12.01 -9.61
C GLU A 86 -2.06 11.85 -8.30
N LEU A 87 -1.45 11.26 -7.27
CA LEU A 87 -2.07 11.15 -5.94
C LEU A 87 -2.31 12.54 -5.34
N SER A 88 -1.36 13.46 -5.46
CA SER A 88 -1.54 14.85 -5.01
C SER A 88 -2.67 15.56 -5.73
N LYS A 89 -2.84 15.35 -7.06
CA LYS A 89 -3.97 15.90 -7.83
C LYS A 89 -5.31 15.35 -7.39
N LEU A 90 -5.34 14.14 -6.84
CA LEU A 90 -6.53 13.52 -6.25
C LEU A 90 -6.77 13.93 -4.78
N GLY A 91 -5.97 14.87 -4.25
CA GLY A 91 -6.11 15.37 -2.89
C GLY A 91 -5.46 14.50 -1.81
N TYR A 92 -4.55 13.59 -2.20
CA TYR A 92 -3.81 12.76 -1.26
C TYR A 92 -2.42 13.34 -0.95
N SER A 93 -2.07 13.44 0.33
CA SER A 93 -0.67 13.57 0.74
C SER A 93 -0.04 12.18 0.78
N THR A 94 1.15 11.99 0.20
CA THR A 94 1.80 10.67 0.15
C THR A 94 3.13 10.67 0.90
N GLU A 95 3.32 9.68 1.76
CA GLU A 95 4.63 9.33 2.33
C GLU A 95 5.09 7.96 1.79
N VAL A 96 6.40 7.79 1.64
CA VAL A 96 7.00 6.56 1.14
C VAL A 96 7.99 6.04 2.18
N LEU A 97 7.73 4.85 2.69
CA LEU A 97 8.54 4.17 3.69
C LEU A 97 9.23 2.97 3.05
N VAL A 98 10.56 2.99 3.03
CA VAL A 98 11.36 1.81 2.72
C VAL A 98 11.77 1.15 4.03
N VAL A 99 11.31 -0.09 4.24
CA VAL A 99 11.66 -0.89 5.42
C VAL A 99 12.75 -1.88 5.05
N ASP A 100 13.98 -1.56 5.44
CA ASP A 100 15.18 -2.28 5.07
C ASP A 100 15.51 -3.41 6.05
N GLY A 101 15.68 -4.63 5.54
CA GLY A 101 16.01 -5.83 6.30
C GLY A 101 17.52 -6.04 6.54
N CYS A 102 18.27 -4.96 6.77
CA CYS A 102 19.73 -4.92 6.85
C CYS A 102 20.43 -5.27 5.52
N SER A 103 20.16 -4.47 4.49
CA SER A 103 20.89 -4.57 3.22
C SER A 103 22.38 -4.33 3.40
N THR A 104 23.18 -5.05 2.59
CA THR A 104 24.63 -4.95 2.51
C THR A 104 25.10 -4.36 1.18
N ASP A 105 24.16 -4.00 0.30
CA ASP A 105 24.39 -3.32 -0.97
C ASP A 105 23.93 -1.85 -0.91
N ASN A 106 23.89 -1.18 -2.06
CA ASN A 106 23.53 0.25 -2.15
C ASN A 106 22.02 0.54 -2.03
N THR A 107 21.18 -0.42 -1.62
CA THR A 107 19.71 -0.25 -1.52
C THR A 107 19.33 0.99 -0.72
N LEU A 108 19.95 1.18 0.46
CA LEU A 108 19.63 2.28 1.35
C LEU A 108 20.03 3.64 0.79
N GLU A 109 21.18 3.71 0.13
CA GLU A 109 21.69 4.94 -0.49
C GLU A 109 20.77 5.39 -1.63
N ILE A 110 20.41 4.46 -2.51
CA ILE A 110 19.50 4.71 -3.63
C ILE A 110 18.14 5.17 -3.10
N ALA A 111 17.56 4.46 -2.13
CA ALA A 111 16.26 4.82 -1.57
C ALA A 111 16.25 6.22 -0.92
N ARG A 112 17.31 6.60 -0.20
CA ARG A 112 17.46 7.96 0.37
C ARG A 112 17.55 9.02 -0.71
N SER A 113 18.34 8.77 -1.77
CA SER A 113 18.48 9.73 -2.88
C SER A 113 17.16 10.02 -3.60
N LYS A 114 16.20 9.10 -3.52
CA LYS A 114 14.84 9.23 -4.08
C LYS A 114 13.83 9.83 -3.09
N GLY A 115 14.27 10.27 -1.91
CA GLY A 115 13.44 10.94 -0.91
C GLY A 115 12.57 10.02 -0.06
N ALA A 116 12.81 8.69 -0.07
CA ALA A 116 12.06 7.77 0.78
C ALA A 116 12.50 7.85 2.25
N LYS A 117 11.53 7.72 3.17
CA LYS A 117 11.79 7.55 4.60
C LYS A 117 12.32 6.14 4.84
N ILE A 118 13.55 6.04 5.35
CA ILE A 118 14.18 4.75 5.61
C ILE A 118 13.92 4.31 7.06
N ILE A 119 13.55 3.05 7.21
CA ILE A 119 13.42 2.38 8.51
C ILE A 119 14.18 1.07 8.44
N VAL A 120 15.09 0.83 9.38
CA VAL A 120 15.81 -0.44 9.46
C VAL A 120 15.06 -1.39 10.36
N GLU A 121 14.72 -2.58 9.84
CA GLU A 121 14.19 -3.70 10.61
C GLU A 121 15.32 -4.73 10.83
N PRO A 122 15.99 -4.71 12.00
CA PRO A 122 17.15 -5.57 12.24
C PRO A 122 16.80 -7.06 12.31
N ARG A 123 15.51 -7.40 12.46
CA ARG A 123 15.04 -8.77 12.61
C ARG A 123 14.54 -9.31 11.28
N ARG A 124 15.17 -10.38 10.79
CA ARG A 124 14.77 -11.03 9.52
C ARG A 124 13.29 -11.45 9.50
N GLY A 125 12.61 -11.10 8.41
CA GLY A 125 11.27 -11.57 8.09
C GLY A 125 10.48 -10.58 7.24
N TYR A 126 9.86 -11.04 6.15
CA TYR A 126 9.03 -10.21 5.28
C TYR A 126 7.82 -9.61 6.03
N GLY A 127 7.16 -10.42 6.86
CA GLY A 127 6.10 -9.94 7.75
C GLY A 127 6.59 -8.94 8.79
N ARG A 128 7.82 -9.07 9.29
CA ARG A 128 8.41 -8.09 10.22
C ARG A 128 8.61 -6.73 9.56
N ALA A 129 9.13 -6.71 8.33
CA ALA A 129 9.28 -5.49 7.57
C ALA A 129 7.93 -4.77 7.39
N TYR A 130 6.87 -5.49 7.02
CA TYR A 130 5.54 -4.88 6.93
C TYR A 130 5.00 -4.39 8.27
N LYS A 131 5.10 -5.19 9.34
CA LYS A 131 4.66 -4.78 10.68
C LYS A 131 5.37 -3.49 11.13
N THR A 132 6.67 -3.40 10.89
CA THR A 132 7.47 -2.20 11.18
C THR A 132 7.04 -1.01 10.33
N GLY A 133 6.75 -1.21 9.03
CA GLY A 133 6.18 -0.17 8.18
C GLY A 133 4.80 0.30 8.66
N PHE A 134 3.92 -0.63 9.06
CA PHE A 134 2.58 -0.32 9.57
C PHE A 134 2.62 0.49 10.87
N GLN A 135 3.55 0.17 11.76
CA GLN A 135 3.78 0.92 13.00
C GLN A 135 4.27 2.35 12.76
N ASN A 136 5.01 2.59 11.67
CA ASN A 136 5.66 3.89 11.40
C ASN A 136 4.97 4.75 10.34
N SER A 137 3.90 4.22 9.73
CA SER A 137 3.06 4.94 8.76
C SER A 137 1.97 5.73 9.48
N VAL A 138 1.55 6.83 8.87
CA VAL A 138 0.52 7.74 9.39
C VAL A 138 -0.67 7.94 8.45
N GLY A 139 -0.63 7.35 7.25
CA GLY A 139 -1.63 7.46 6.21
C GLY A 139 -2.95 6.76 6.56
N ASP A 140 -4.06 7.37 6.15
CA ASP A 140 -5.40 6.79 6.25
C ASP A 140 -5.56 5.55 5.37
N TYR A 141 -4.81 5.51 4.27
CA TYR A 141 -4.70 4.39 3.36
C TYR A 141 -3.26 3.89 3.31
N ILE A 142 -3.12 2.58 3.21
CA ILE A 142 -1.83 1.91 3.10
C ILE A 142 -1.74 1.25 1.72
N VAL A 143 -0.60 1.47 1.06
CA VAL A 143 -0.21 0.77 -0.15
C VAL A 143 1.02 -0.07 0.16
N THR A 144 1.00 -1.35 -0.19
CA THR A 144 2.17 -2.22 -0.12
C THR A 144 2.71 -2.49 -1.51
N MET A 145 4.02 -2.69 -1.66
CA MET A 145 4.63 -3.08 -2.93
C MET A 145 6.04 -3.65 -2.69
N ASP A 146 6.50 -4.53 -3.58
CA ASP A 146 7.87 -5.06 -3.53
C ASP A 146 8.88 -4.08 -4.18
N ALA A 147 10.12 -4.11 -3.69
CA ALA A 147 11.22 -3.21 -4.10
C ALA A 147 11.91 -3.57 -5.44
N ASP A 148 11.41 -4.55 -6.19
CA ASP A 148 12.12 -5.14 -7.34
C ASP A 148 11.64 -4.65 -8.72
N GLY A 149 10.79 -3.63 -8.74
CA GLY A 149 10.27 -3.00 -9.96
C GLY A 149 9.23 -3.82 -10.72
N SER A 150 8.73 -4.93 -10.16
CA SER A 150 7.81 -5.85 -10.85
C SER A 150 6.35 -5.40 -10.87
N TYR A 151 5.94 -4.52 -9.95
CA TYR A 151 4.57 -4.04 -9.82
C TYR A 151 4.32 -2.73 -10.56
N PRO A 152 3.12 -2.53 -11.14
CA PRO A 152 2.75 -1.32 -11.86
C PRO A 152 2.31 -0.24 -10.86
N ALA A 153 3.28 0.45 -10.25
CA ALA A 153 3.02 1.52 -9.28
C ALA A 153 2.05 2.61 -9.79
N GLN A 154 2.02 2.84 -11.11
CA GLN A 154 1.13 3.81 -11.76
C GLN A 154 -0.36 3.46 -11.61
N GLN A 155 -0.71 2.21 -11.24
CA GLN A 155 -2.09 1.79 -11.00
C GLN A 155 -2.59 2.14 -9.59
N ILE A 156 -1.72 2.59 -8.67
CA ILE A 156 -2.10 2.95 -7.29
C ILE A 156 -3.31 3.92 -7.24
N PRO A 157 -3.38 5.01 -8.02
CA PRO A 157 -4.51 5.94 -8.00
C PRO A 157 -5.83 5.26 -8.35
N GLN A 158 -5.82 4.36 -9.34
CA GLN A 158 -7.02 3.63 -9.77
C GLN A 158 -7.48 2.61 -8.73
N LEU A 159 -6.53 1.88 -8.11
CA LEU A 159 -6.85 0.92 -7.04
C LEU A 159 -7.41 1.63 -5.81
N LEU A 160 -6.87 2.81 -5.48
CA LEU A 160 -7.34 3.63 -4.37
C LEU A 160 -8.72 4.22 -4.65
N ASP A 161 -8.94 4.75 -5.86
CA ASP A 161 -10.26 5.25 -6.29
C ASP A 161 -11.32 4.15 -6.24
N TYR A 162 -11.00 2.94 -6.72
CA TYR A 162 -11.89 1.79 -6.63
C TYR A 162 -12.20 1.41 -5.19
N LEU A 163 -11.18 1.33 -4.33
CA LEU A 163 -11.36 1.04 -2.91
C LEU A 163 -12.34 2.03 -2.25
N VAL A 164 -12.17 3.32 -2.51
CA VAL A 164 -13.00 4.38 -1.92
C VAL A 164 -14.43 4.36 -2.48
N LYS A 165 -14.59 4.30 -3.81
CA LYS A 165 -15.92 4.31 -4.45
C LYS A 165 -16.75 3.07 -4.16
N SER A 166 -16.10 1.92 -4.00
CA SER A 166 -16.77 0.66 -3.67
C SER A 166 -16.92 0.42 -2.17
N ASP A 167 -16.51 1.38 -1.33
CA ASP A 167 -16.48 1.28 0.14
C ASP A 167 -15.86 -0.04 0.65
N LEU A 168 -14.70 -0.39 0.08
CA LEU A 168 -13.96 -1.58 0.44
C LEU A 168 -12.92 -1.28 1.53
N ASP A 169 -12.63 -2.27 2.36
CA ASP A 169 -11.54 -2.21 3.34
C ASP A 169 -10.20 -2.59 2.72
N LEU A 170 -10.19 -3.51 1.74
CA LEU A 170 -9.00 -4.01 1.04
C LEU A 170 -9.25 -4.23 -0.45
N VAL A 171 -8.32 -3.74 -1.26
CA VAL A 171 -8.12 -4.16 -2.65
C VAL A 171 -6.78 -4.86 -2.75
N THR A 172 -6.79 -6.15 -3.07
CA THR A 172 -5.58 -6.91 -3.44
C THR A 172 -5.48 -7.05 -4.94
N THR A 173 -4.29 -7.36 -5.43
CA THR A 173 -4.03 -7.48 -6.86
C THR A 173 -3.77 -8.93 -7.28
N CYS A 174 -4.15 -9.27 -8.51
CA CYS A 174 -3.89 -10.55 -9.15
C CYS A 174 -2.88 -10.38 -10.28
N ARG A 175 -1.69 -10.98 -10.11
CA ARG A 175 -0.63 -10.96 -11.13
C ARG A 175 -0.89 -11.97 -12.25
N LEU A 176 -1.60 -13.06 -11.92
CA LEU A 176 -1.76 -14.23 -12.78
C LEU A 176 -2.59 -13.99 -14.03
N ASN A 177 -3.40 -12.93 -14.06
CA ASN A 177 -4.23 -12.60 -15.22
C ASN A 177 -3.41 -11.98 -16.35
N ASN A 178 -2.38 -11.17 -16.04
CA ASN A 178 -1.58 -10.43 -17.02
C ASN A 178 -0.07 -10.52 -16.69
N LEU A 179 0.47 -11.74 -16.74
CA LEU A 179 1.91 -12.00 -16.58
C LEU A 179 2.67 -11.66 -17.86
N GLN A 180 3.61 -10.72 -17.80
CA GLN A 180 4.52 -10.47 -18.92
C GLN A 180 5.56 -11.59 -19.06
N PRO A 181 6.09 -11.84 -20.27
CA PRO A 181 7.16 -12.80 -20.48
C PRO A 181 8.34 -12.57 -19.52
N GLY A 182 8.80 -13.62 -18.85
CA GLY A 182 9.90 -13.55 -17.89
C GLY A 182 9.54 -13.02 -16.48
N ALA A 183 8.27 -12.65 -16.23
CA ALA A 183 7.85 -12.14 -14.92
C ALA A 183 7.80 -13.19 -13.80
N MET A 184 7.60 -14.46 -14.14
CA MET A 184 7.54 -15.56 -13.18
C MET A 184 8.06 -16.85 -13.81
N SER A 185 8.92 -17.58 -13.09
CA SER A 185 9.37 -18.89 -13.56
C SER A 185 8.23 -19.92 -13.48
N VAL A 186 8.31 -20.97 -14.30
CA VAL A 186 7.29 -22.03 -14.35
C VAL A 186 7.12 -22.72 -12.99
N SER A 187 8.22 -22.97 -12.28
CA SER A 187 8.19 -23.58 -10.93
C SER A 187 7.49 -22.68 -9.90
N HIS A 188 7.75 -21.37 -9.93
CA HIS A 188 7.08 -20.40 -9.07
C HIS A 188 5.59 -20.30 -9.37
N ARG A 189 5.23 -20.31 -10.66
CA ARG A 189 3.83 -20.31 -11.08
C ARG A 189 3.12 -21.56 -10.56
N PHE A 190 3.70 -22.74 -10.72
CA PHE A 190 3.11 -23.98 -10.23
C PHE A 190 2.96 -23.99 -8.70
N GLY A 191 3.99 -23.57 -7.96
CA GLY A 191 3.92 -23.44 -6.50
C GLY A 191 2.83 -22.46 -6.04
N ASN A 192 2.72 -21.30 -6.72
CA ASN A 192 1.66 -20.33 -6.46
C ASN A 192 0.27 -20.93 -6.70
N GLU A 193 0.06 -21.66 -7.80
CA GLU A 193 -1.22 -22.31 -8.09
C GLU A 193 -1.63 -23.32 -7.02
N ILE A 194 -0.69 -24.11 -6.49
CA ILE A 194 -0.97 -25.04 -5.37
C ILE A 194 -1.42 -24.27 -4.13
N LEU A 195 -0.71 -23.21 -3.75
CA LEU A 195 -1.05 -22.39 -2.57
C LEU A 195 -2.39 -21.67 -2.76
N ASN A 196 -2.68 -21.20 -3.96
CA ASN A 196 -3.96 -20.56 -4.31
C ASN A 196 -5.10 -21.59 -4.29
N LEU A 197 -4.91 -22.79 -4.84
CA LEU A 197 -5.88 -23.87 -4.77
C LEU A 197 -6.17 -24.25 -3.31
N PHE A 198 -5.13 -24.42 -2.49
CA PHE A 198 -5.30 -24.71 -1.07
C PHE A 198 -6.10 -23.60 -0.38
N SER A 199 -5.79 -22.34 -0.66
CA SER A 199 -6.51 -21.20 -0.06
C SER A 199 -8.00 -21.21 -0.41
N ARG A 200 -8.31 -21.44 -1.69
CA ARG A 200 -9.68 -21.52 -2.20
C ARG A 200 -10.46 -22.70 -1.61
N VAL A 201 -9.83 -23.87 -1.48
CA VAL A 201 -10.50 -25.07 -0.96
C VAL A 201 -10.71 -24.99 0.55
N PHE A 202 -9.67 -24.67 1.32
CA PHE A 202 -9.70 -24.80 2.78
C PHE A 202 -10.21 -23.55 3.50
N PHE A 203 -10.05 -22.36 2.92
CA PHE A 203 -10.58 -21.12 3.48
C PHE A 203 -11.81 -20.61 2.75
N ARG A 204 -12.22 -21.25 1.64
CA ARG A 204 -13.41 -20.90 0.83
C ARG A 204 -13.39 -19.45 0.34
N LEU A 205 -12.20 -18.94 0.04
CA LEU A 205 -12.01 -17.58 -0.43
C LEU A 205 -12.06 -17.54 -1.95
N ASN A 206 -12.74 -16.54 -2.51
CA ASN A 206 -12.70 -16.26 -3.94
C ASN A 206 -11.48 -15.37 -4.29
N LEU A 207 -10.28 -15.88 -4.01
CA LEU A 207 -9.02 -15.15 -4.21
C LEU A 207 -8.09 -15.97 -5.12
N ARG A 208 -7.63 -15.37 -6.22
CA ARG A 208 -6.82 -16.06 -7.24
C ARG A 208 -5.32 -15.93 -7.00
N ASP A 209 -4.83 -14.84 -6.41
CA ASP A 209 -3.41 -14.60 -6.14
C ASP A 209 -3.16 -14.17 -4.68
N THR A 210 -3.08 -15.18 -3.81
CA THR A 210 -2.78 -14.98 -2.39
C THR A 210 -1.36 -14.46 -2.14
N GLN A 211 -0.47 -14.59 -3.13
CA GLN A 211 0.96 -14.31 -3.00
C GLN A 211 1.38 -12.95 -3.59
N SER A 212 0.46 -12.19 -4.20
CA SER A 212 0.76 -10.82 -4.66
C SER A 212 1.21 -9.95 -3.48
N GLY A 213 2.15 -9.03 -3.69
CA GLY A 213 2.70 -8.10 -2.70
C GLY A 213 2.11 -6.69 -2.79
N MET A 214 1.31 -6.39 -3.83
CA MET A 214 0.68 -5.08 -4.00
C MET A 214 -0.77 -5.07 -3.55
N TRP A 215 -1.03 -4.34 -2.45
CA TRP A 215 -2.35 -4.18 -1.84
C TRP A 215 -2.61 -2.71 -1.53
N VAL A 216 -3.86 -2.30 -1.57
CA VAL A 216 -4.32 -0.99 -1.11
C VAL A 216 -5.42 -1.22 -0.09
N PHE A 217 -5.32 -0.65 1.11
CA PHE A 217 -6.31 -0.87 2.16
C PHE A 217 -6.47 0.32 3.11
N LYS A 218 -7.63 0.41 3.78
CA LYS A 218 -7.88 1.38 4.86
C LYS A 218 -7.01 1.02 6.07
N ARG A 219 -6.31 1.98 6.66
CA ARG A 219 -5.43 1.74 7.83
C ARG A 219 -6.16 1.06 8.99
N SER A 220 -7.44 1.38 9.20
CA SER A 220 -8.29 0.78 10.24
C SER A 220 -8.39 -0.75 10.15
N LEU A 221 -8.16 -1.34 8.97
CA LEU A 221 -8.14 -2.79 8.78
C LEU A 221 -7.03 -3.47 9.62
N LEU A 222 -5.94 -2.77 9.94
CA LEU A 222 -4.86 -3.31 10.77
C LEU A 222 -5.33 -3.70 12.18
N GLU A 223 -6.37 -3.04 12.69
CA GLU A 223 -6.92 -3.26 14.03
C GLU A 223 -7.73 -4.55 14.11
N THR A 224 -8.30 -5.00 12.98
CA THR A 224 -9.25 -6.13 12.95
C THR A 224 -8.64 -7.42 12.40
N VAL A 225 -7.69 -7.35 11.47
CA VAL A 225 -7.14 -8.54 10.78
C VAL A 225 -6.42 -9.46 11.75
N GLY A 226 -5.50 -8.94 12.59
CA GLY A 226 -4.80 -9.73 13.60
C GLY A 226 -3.83 -10.78 13.02
N VAL A 227 -2.83 -10.33 12.25
CA VAL A 227 -1.82 -11.21 11.63
C VAL A 227 -0.68 -11.57 12.59
N ARG A 228 -0.31 -12.85 12.64
CA ARG A 228 0.74 -13.37 13.52
C ARG A 228 2.07 -13.62 12.81
N SER A 229 2.07 -14.11 11.57
CA SER A 229 3.31 -14.46 10.87
C SER A 229 4.31 -13.30 10.79
N ASP A 230 5.58 -13.64 10.87
CA ASP A 230 6.71 -12.72 10.69
C ASP A 230 7.44 -12.99 9.35
N SER A 231 7.07 -14.06 8.64
CA SER A 231 7.78 -14.58 7.48
C SER A 231 7.09 -14.22 6.16
N MET A 232 7.49 -14.88 5.06
CA MET A 232 6.83 -14.76 3.74
C MET A 232 5.33 -15.07 3.78
N ALA A 233 4.89 -15.92 4.72
CA ALA A 233 3.48 -16.28 4.85
C ALA A 233 2.59 -15.12 5.32
N PHE A 234 3.19 -13.99 5.74
CA PHE A 234 2.46 -12.80 6.18
C PHE A 234 1.44 -12.31 5.15
N SER A 235 1.85 -12.17 3.88
CA SER A 235 0.97 -11.71 2.81
C SER A 235 -0.30 -12.54 2.73
N GLN A 236 -0.11 -13.86 2.74
CA GLN A 236 -1.20 -14.80 2.61
C GLN A 236 -2.11 -14.79 3.85
N GLU A 237 -1.52 -14.77 5.05
CA GLU A 237 -2.28 -14.70 6.30
C GLU A 237 -3.09 -13.40 6.40
N PHE A 238 -2.50 -12.27 5.99
CA PHE A 238 -3.16 -10.97 5.95
C PHE A 238 -4.40 -11.01 5.06
N LYS A 239 -4.25 -11.49 3.81
CA LYS A 239 -5.38 -11.58 2.88
C LYS A 239 -6.44 -12.57 3.35
N ILE A 240 -6.05 -13.75 3.81
CA ILE A 240 -7.01 -14.74 4.31
C ILE A 240 -7.87 -14.15 5.42
N ARG A 241 -7.23 -13.52 6.42
CA ARG A 241 -7.97 -12.91 7.53
C ARG A 241 -8.76 -11.67 7.13
N SER A 242 -8.28 -10.88 6.17
CA SER A 242 -9.02 -9.73 5.66
C SER A 242 -10.32 -10.15 4.98
N PHE A 243 -10.24 -11.11 4.05
CA PHE A 243 -11.42 -11.63 3.34
C PHE A 243 -12.42 -12.35 4.26
N GLN A 244 -11.99 -12.77 5.45
CA GLN A 244 -12.86 -13.35 6.47
C GLN A 244 -13.57 -12.31 7.35
N LYS A 245 -13.08 -11.07 7.41
CA LYS A 245 -13.48 -10.07 8.42
C LYS A 245 -13.93 -8.73 7.86
N ALA A 246 -13.68 -8.47 6.58
CA ALA A 246 -13.76 -7.14 5.99
C ALA A 246 -14.21 -7.19 4.52
N SER A 247 -14.65 -6.06 3.97
CA SER A 247 -15.04 -5.96 2.57
C SER A 247 -13.80 -5.92 1.67
N CYS A 248 -13.61 -6.95 0.85
CA CYS A 248 -12.38 -7.14 0.07
C CYS A 248 -12.68 -7.45 -1.40
N GLN A 249 -11.83 -6.98 -2.30
CA GLN A 249 -11.88 -7.36 -3.72
C GLN A 249 -10.47 -7.64 -4.26
N GLU A 250 -10.39 -8.56 -5.22
CA GLU A 250 -9.19 -8.79 -6.03
C GLU A 250 -9.35 -8.17 -7.42
N LEU A 251 -8.35 -7.40 -7.86
CA LEU A 251 -8.31 -6.79 -9.20
C LEU A 251 -7.09 -7.24 -10.00
N PRO A 252 -7.23 -7.46 -11.32
CA PRO A 252 -6.10 -7.88 -12.16
C PRO A 252 -5.11 -6.73 -12.38
N ILE A 253 -3.81 -7.03 -12.33
CA ILE A 253 -2.75 -6.07 -12.64
C ILE A 253 -1.77 -6.65 -13.65
N SER A 254 -1.06 -5.78 -14.37
CA SER A 254 0.04 -6.19 -15.25
C SER A 254 1.31 -6.37 -14.43
N TYR A 255 1.83 -7.60 -14.40
CA TYR A 255 3.03 -7.93 -13.63
C TYR A 255 4.21 -8.14 -14.56
N ILE A 256 5.28 -7.37 -14.36
CA ILE A 256 6.45 -7.34 -15.25
C ILE A 256 7.65 -8.05 -14.63
N ALA A 257 8.67 -8.31 -15.47
CA ALA A 257 9.92 -8.92 -15.01
C ALA A 257 10.61 -8.06 -13.94
N ARG A 258 10.97 -8.71 -12.83
CA ARG A 258 11.74 -8.06 -11.76
C ARG A 258 13.12 -7.62 -12.26
N LYS A 259 13.64 -6.56 -11.67
CA LYS A 259 15.04 -6.17 -11.79
C LYS A 259 15.85 -6.85 -10.68
N GLY A 260 17.06 -7.28 -11.02
CA GLY A 260 17.95 -8.01 -10.11
C GLY A 260 17.54 -9.44 -9.77
N LYS A 261 18.34 -10.06 -8.90
CA LYS A 261 18.24 -11.50 -8.60
C LYS A 261 17.07 -11.83 -7.67
N GLN A 262 16.40 -12.93 -7.96
CA GLN A 262 15.38 -13.48 -7.09
C GLN A 262 15.99 -14.08 -5.81
N LYS A 263 15.43 -13.68 -4.66
CA LYS A 263 15.90 -14.14 -3.33
C LYS A 263 15.00 -15.19 -2.67
N ILE A 264 13.84 -15.45 -3.26
CA ILE A 264 12.88 -16.44 -2.78
C ILE A 264 13.38 -17.84 -3.13
N ASN A 265 13.38 -18.74 -2.15
CA ASN A 265 13.63 -20.16 -2.38
C ASN A 265 12.28 -20.87 -2.57
N THR A 266 11.94 -21.21 -3.81
CA THR A 266 10.62 -21.73 -4.23
C THR A 266 10.09 -22.83 -3.31
N PHE A 267 10.93 -23.82 -3.00
CA PHE A 267 10.52 -25.01 -2.27
C PHE A 267 10.45 -24.77 -0.77
N ARG A 268 11.46 -24.11 -0.20
CA ARG A 268 11.50 -23.79 1.24
C ARG A 268 10.38 -22.83 1.64
N ASP A 269 10.21 -21.77 0.86
CA ASP A 269 9.20 -20.74 1.13
C ASP A 269 7.80 -21.27 0.83
N GLY A 270 7.65 -22.06 -0.24
CA GLY A 270 6.39 -22.76 -0.55
C GLY A 270 5.95 -23.70 0.57
N TYR A 271 6.87 -24.52 1.11
CA TYR A 271 6.59 -25.38 2.26
C TYR A 271 6.28 -24.57 3.53
N SER A 272 7.03 -23.49 3.79
CA SER A 272 6.77 -22.61 4.94
C SER A 272 5.39 -21.96 4.86
N ASN A 273 4.97 -21.51 3.67
CA ASN A 273 3.65 -20.95 3.44
C ASN A 273 2.57 -21.99 3.69
N LEU A 274 2.69 -23.18 3.10
CA LEU A 274 1.74 -24.28 3.31
C LEU A 274 1.63 -24.67 4.80
N LYS A 275 2.76 -24.79 5.50
CA LYS A 275 2.79 -25.06 6.94
C LYS A 275 2.08 -23.97 7.75
N SER A 276 2.29 -22.70 7.38
CA SER A 276 1.60 -21.57 7.99
C SER A 276 0.08 -21.66 7.80
N MET A 277 -0.38 -21.97 6.58
CA MET A 277 -1.80 -22.17 6.30
C MET A 277 -2.40 -23.32 7.11
N CYS A 278 -1.71 -24.46 7.20
CA CYS A 278 -2.14 -25.56 8.06
C CYS A 278 -2.22 -25.14 9.54
N GLY A 279 -1.31 -24.29 10.00
CA GLY A 279 -1.38 -23.67 11.33
C GLY A 279 -2.61 -22.78 11.50
N LEU A 280 -2.96 -21.99 10.48
CA LEU A 280 -4.16 -21.15 10.48
C LEU A 280 -5.45 -21.98 10.56
N LEU A 281 -5.54 -23.12 9.87
CA LEU A 281 -6.70 -24.01 9.96
C LEU A 281 -6.89 -24.65 11.35
N ARG A 282 -5.79 -24.83 12.10
CA ARG A 282 -5.84 -25.34 13.48
C ARG A 282 -6.25 -24.25 14.48
N ASN A 283 -6.20 -22.98 14.08
CA ASN A 283 -6.65 -21.88 14.93
C ASN A 283 -8.19 -21.82 14.95
N LYS A 284 -8.78 -21.88 16.15
CA LYS A 284 -10.24 -21.91 16.34
C LYS A 284 -10.94 -20.66 15.79
N GLU A 285 -10.34 -19.48 15.93
CA GLU A 285 -10.89 -18.21 15.44
C GLU A 285 -10.96 -18.21 13.91
N THR A 286 -9.85 -18.52 13.25
CA THR A 286 -9.78 -18.57 11.78
C THR A 286 -10.72 -19.63 11.21
N ARG A 287 -10.86 -20.78 11.86
CA ARG A 287 -11.79 -21.84 11.44
C ARG A 287 -13.26 -21.45 11.62
N ALA A 288 -13.58 -20.73 12.70
CA ALA A 288 -14.94 -20.23 12.93
C ALA A 288 -15.39 -19.22 11.86
N LEU A 289 -14.44 -18.51 11.25
CA LEU A 289 -14.68 -17.53 10.19
C LEU A 289 -14.65 -18.14 8.78
N VAL A 290 -14.39 -19.44 8.61
CA VAL A 290 -14.53 -20.09 7.30
C VAL A 290 -16.04 -20.24 7.03
N PRO A 291 -16.57 -19.60 5.96
CA PRO A 291 -18.01 -19.65 5.68
C PRO A 291 -18.50 -21.10 5.56
N ALA A 292 -19.70 -21.40 6.08
CA ALA A 292 -20.35 -22.69 5.83
C ALA A 292 -20.58 -22.89 4.32
N LEU A 293 -20.70 -24.15 3.86
CA LEU A 293 -20.96 -24.47 2.45
C LEU A 293 -22.28 -23.79 2.07
N GLY A 294 -22.24 -22.68 1.34
CA GLY A 294 -23.44 -21.96 0.89
C GLY A 294 -23.32 -20.43 0.76
N ALA A 295 -22.38 -19.78 1.44
CA ALA A 295 -22.22 -18.33 1.35
C ALA A 295 -21.17 -17.94 0.28
N GLN A 296 -21.53 -18.04 -0.99
CA GLN A 296 -20.69 -17.56 -2.10
C GLN A 296 -20.80 -16.03 -2.22
N GLN A 297 -19.71 -15.32 -1.93
CA GLN A 297 -19.46 -13.98 -2.50
C GLN A 297 -19.13 -14.16 -3.99
N LEU A 298 -20.16 -14.41 -4.80
CA LEU A 298 -20.11 -14.49 -6.25
C LEU A 298 -20.22 -13.08 -6.84
N LEU A 299 -19.19 -12.23 -6.73
CA LEU A 299 -19.09 -11.05 -7.58
C LEU A 299 -17.64 -10.74 -8.00
N ALA A 300 -17.51 -10.42 -9.28
CA ALA A 300 -16.40 -9.75 -9.96
C ALA A 300 -15.09 -10.54 -10.22
N HIS A 301 -15.12 -11.47 -11.18
CA HIS A 301 -13.94 -11.82 -11.99
C HIS A 301 -13.82 -11.01 -13.29
N ASN A 302 -14.78 -10.11 -13.57
CA ASN A 302 -14.87 -9.34 -14.82
C ASN A 302 -14.80 -7.81 -14.64
N VAL A 303 -14.36 -7.31 -13.47
CA VAL A 303 -14.12 -5.87 -13.34
C VAL A 303 -12.82 -5.55 -14.05
N ALA A 304 -12.94 -5.07 -15.28
CA ALA A 304 -11.83 -4.47 -16.01
C ALA A 304 -11.43 -3.19 -15.28
N ILE A 305 -10.16 -3.09 -14.87
CA ILE A 305 -9.59 -1.79 -14.53
C ILE A 305 -9.55 -0.98 -15.83
N PRO A 306 -10.17 0.21 -15.91
CA PRO A 306 -10.02 1.07 -17.08
C PRO A 306 -8.53 1.35 -17.29
N GLN A 307 -8.01 0.96 -18.46
CA GLN A 307 -6.62 1.27 -18.80
C GLN A 307 -6.46 2.80 -18.87
N PRO A 308 -5.36 3.38 -18.37
CA PRO A 308 -5.12 4.80 -18.51
C PRO A 308 -5.15 5.17 -19.99
N ASN A 309 -5.88 6.24 -20.34
CA ASN A 309 -5.73 6.90 -21.64
C ASN A 309 -4.27 7.35 -21.74
N VAL A 310 -3.46 6.55 -22.43
CA VAL A 310 -2.17 7.01 -22.91
C VAL A 310 -2.50 8.15 -23.85
N LEU A 311 -2.30 9.39 -23.38
CA LEU A 311 -2.21 10.54 -24.25
C LEU A 311 -1.12 10.20 -25.26
N GLN A 312 -1.56 9.80 -26.46
CA GLN A 312 -0.68 9.69 -27.61
C GLN A 312 -0.10 11.09 -27.78
N LYS A 313 1.17 11.24 -27.39
CA LYS A 313 1.98 12.38 -27.82
C LYS A 313 1.98 12.31 -29.35
N THR A 314 1.13 13.15 -29.93
CA THR A 314 1.22 13.57 -31.32
C THR A 314 2.29 14.64 -31.44
#